data_AF-A0A830FBJ8-F1
#
_entry.id   AF-A0A830FBJ8-F1
#
_cell.length_a   1.000
_cell.length_b   1.000
_cell.length_c   1.000
_cell.angle_alpha   90.00
_cell.angle_beta   90.00
_cell.angle_gamma   90.00
#
_symmetry.space_group_name_H-M   'P 1'
#
loop_
_entity.id
_entity.type
_entity.pdbx_description
1 polymer ?
#
loop_
_entity_poly.entity_id
_entity_poly.type
_entity_poly.pdbx_seq_one_letter_code
_entity_poly.pdbx_strand_id
1 'polypeptide(L)'
;METLAGHIGHAVADAPTMAAKRRFSEFLATVVGPEDDYFERAFDALPGPALADADPDAGDVGAAFADCFAHAAAAGGYAETLAVLCPVEWVYLEWASAIETPPEPFHYRRWVEMHANEAFREFVTWLRAELERELERVSARRAARVERLFVRAVDLEVAFFDAALADP
;
A
#
# COMPACT_ATOMS: atom_id res chain seq x y z
N MET A 1 10.51 1.18 -10.60
CA MET A 1 9.35 1.64 -9.81
C MET A 1 9.69 1.29 -8.38
N GLU A 2 9.94 2.29 -7.55
CA GLU A 2 10.65 2.09 -6.28
C GLU A 2 9.78 2.39 -5.05
N THR A 3 8.59 2.95 -5.25
CA THR A 3 7.71 3.41 -4.16
C THR A 3 6.26 3.00 -4.40
N LEU A 4 5.46 2.98 -3.31
CA LEU A 4 4.01 2.78 -3.38
C LEU A 4 3.33 3.83 -4.27
N ALA A 5 3.70 5.12 -4.13
CA ALA A 5 3.18 6.18 -5.00
C ALA A 5 3.48 5.92 -6.49
N GLY A 6 4.68 5.41 -6.80
CA GLY A 6 5.04 4.97 -8.14
C GLY A 6 4.16 3.80 -8.63
N HIS A 7 3.90 2.82 -7.77
CA HIS A 7 3.01 1.68 -8.05
C HIS A 7 1.58 2.10 -8.34
N ILE A 8 1.03 3.04 -7.56
CA ILE A 8 -0.30 3.61 -7.82
C ILE A 8 -0.31 4.41 -9.12
N GLY A 9 0.74 5.21 -9.40
CA GLY A 9 0.89 5.91 -10.68
C GLY A 9 0.90 4.96 -11.87
N HIS A 10 1.54 3.79 -11.74
CA HIS A 10 1.47 2.74 -12.74
C HIS A 10 0.07 2.12 -12.85
N ALA A 11 -0.64 1.92 -11.74
CA ALA A 11 -2.04 1.50 -11.74
C ALA A 11 -2.95 2.48 -12.50
N VAL A 12 -2.71 3.80 -12.38
CA VAL A 12 -3.40 4.81 -13.21
C VAL A 12 -3.10 4.59 -14.68
N ALA A 13 -1.86 4.29 -15.07
CA ALA A 13 -1.49 4.03 -16.47
C ALA A 13 -2.15 2.75 -17.02
N ASP A 14 -2.22 1.70 -16.20
CA ASP A 14 -2.68 0.35 -16.60
C ASP A 14 -4.19 0.15 -16.54
N ALA A 15 -4.89 0.90 -15.68
CA ALA A 15 -6.31 0.69 -15.45
C ALA A 15 -7.14 0.74 -16.76
N PRO A 16 -8.03 -0.26 -17.00
CA PRO A 16 -8.67 -0.45 -18.30
C PRO A 16 -9.80 0.56 -18.59
N THR A 17 -10.26 1.29 -17.58
CA THR A 17 -11.35 2.26 -17.71
C THR A 17 -10.97 3.60 -17.08
N MET A 18 -11.48 4.70 -17.62
CA MET A 18 -11.28 6.04 -17.04
C MET A 18 -11.83 6.14 -15.60
N ALA A 19 -12.89 5.38 -15.29
CA ALA A 19 -13.43 5.30 -13.93
C ALA A 19 -12.39 4.71 -12.95
N ALA A 20 -11.76 3.60 -13.32
CA ALA A 20 -10.69 3.00 -12.53
C ALA A 20 -9.46 3.92 -12.44
N LYS A 21 -9.04 4.53 -13.55
CA LYS A 21 -7.93 5.51 -13.56
C LYS A 21 -8.21 6.68 -12.61
N ARG A 22 -9.44 7.19 -12.60
CA ARG A 22 -9.86 8.27 -11.70
C ARG A 22 -9.75 7.82 -10.25
N ARG A 23 -10.23 6.62 -9.91
CA ARG A 23 -10.18 6.10 -8.54
C ARG A 23 -8.74 5.97 -8.03
N PHE A 24 -7.81 5.46 -8.85
CA PHE A 24 -6.39 5.46 -8.49
C PHE A 24 -5.78 6.85 -8.42
N SER A 25 -6.22 7.78 -9.26
CA SER A 25 -5.70 9.16 -9.23
C SER A 25 -6.13 9.88 -7.93
N GLU A 26 -7.36 9.65 -7.48
CA GLU A 26 -7.87 10.14 -6.19
C GLU A 26 -7.10 9.53 -5.01
N PHE A 27 -6.81 8.23 -5.07
CA PHE A 27 -6.00 7.56 -4.06
C PHE A 27 -4.53 8.05 -4.07
N LEU A 28 -3.93 8.18 -5.25
CA LEU A 28 -2.58 8.74 -5.39
C LEU A 28 -2.50 10.14 -4.79
N ALA A 29 -3.51 10.99 -5.02
CA ALA A 29 -3.58 12.32 -4.43
C ALA A 29 -3.69 12.31 -2.90
N THR A 30 -4.21 11.23 -2.31
CA THR A 30 -4.22 11.03 -0.85
C THR A 30 -2.82 10.67 -0.36
N VAL A 31 -2.16 9.71 -1.03
CA VAL A 31 -0.82 9.23 -0.67
C VAL A 31 0.23 10.34 -0.78
N VAL A 32 0.24 11.10 -1.89
CA VAL A 32 1.23 12.17 -2.12
C VAL A 32 0.84 13.53 -1.52
N GLY A 33 -0.18 13.55 -0.66
CA GLY A 33 -0.70 14.78 -0.04
C GLY A 33 -1.01 14.56 1.43
N PRO A 34 -2.29 14.37 1.84
CA PRO A 34 -2.67 14.21 3.24
C PRO A 34 -1.90 13.14 4.03
N GLU A 35 -1.45 12.06 3.38
CA GLU A 35 -0.66 11.01 4.04
C GLU A 35 0.82 11.42 4.18
N ASP A 36 1.41 12.04 3.17
CA ASP A 36 2.75 12.64 3.24
C ASP A 36 2.81 13.72 4.33
N ASP A 37 1.82 14.62 4.37
CA ASP A 37 1.65 15.63 5.43
C ASP A 37 1.57 14.99 6.83
N TYR A 38 0.96 13.79 6.93
CA TYR A 38 0.91 13.04 8.17
C TYR A 38 2.30 12.54 8.56
N PHE A 39 3.06 11.96 7.62
CA PHE A 39 4.40 11.44 7.89
C PHE A 39 5.35 12.56 8.32
N GLU A 40 5.37 13.71 7.63
CA GLU A 40 6.18 14.87 8.03
C GLU A 40 5.90 15.28 9.47
N ARG A 41 4.62 15.46 9.81
CA ARG A 41 4.21 15.86 11.17
C ARG A 41 4.48 14.80 12.22
N ALA A 42 4.30 13.52 11.87
CA ALA A 42 4.60 12.40 12.76
C ALA A 42 6.10 12.36 13.08
N PHE A 43 6.95 12.57 12.07
CA PHE A 43 8.40 12.63 12.23
C PHE A 43 8.82 13.79 13.13
N ASP A 44 8.27 14.99 12.93
CA ASP A 44 8.52 16.16 13.79
C ASP A 44 8.14 15.95 15.27
N ALA A 45 7.23 15.02 15.53
CA ALA A 45 6.76 14.71 16.88
C ALA A 45 7.64 13.66 17.59
N LEU A 46 8.52 12.98 16.87
CA LEU A 46 9.42 11.96 17.39
C LEU A 46 10.77 12.58 17.78
N PRO A 47 11.44 12.05 18.81
CA PRO A 47 12.80 12.47 19.13
C PRO A 47 13.77 11.98 18.03
N GLY A 48 14.57 12.87 17.47
CA GLY A 48 15.52 12.50 16.40
C GLY A 48 16.04 13.71 15.63
N PRO A 49 16.86 13.48 14.58
CA PRO A 49 17.18 14.53 13.61
C PRO A 49 15.91 15.00 12.90
N ALA A 50 15.93 16.18 12.31
CA ALA A 50 14.87 16.59 11.38
C ALA A 50 14.86 15.66 10.15
N LEU A 51 13.71 15.48 9.51
CA LEU A 51 13.59 14.60 8.34
C LEU A 51 14.56 15.00 7.21
N ALA A 52 14.79 16.31 7.02
CA ALA A 52 15.73 16.84 6.04
C ALA A 52 17.20 16.45 6.31
N ASP A 53 17.53 16.13 7.56
CA ASP A 53 18.85 15.69 8.00
C ASP A 53 18.91 14.18 8.24
N ALA A 54 17.78 13.47 8.09
CA ALA A 54 17.70 12.03 8.22
C ALA A 54 18.25 11.36 6.95
N ASP A 55 18.99 10.27 7.14
CA ASP A 55 19.41 9.35 6.06
C ASP A 55 18.73 8.00 6.30
N PRO A 56 17.41 7.90 6.08
CA PRO A 56 16.65 6.70 6.40
C PRO A 56 17.02 5.57 5.45
N ASP A 57 17.49 4.46 6.01
CA ASP A 57 17.65 3.21 5.29
C ASP A 57 16.28 2.51 5.18
N ALA A 58 15.87 2.17 3.95
CA ALA A 58 14.66 1.41 3.71
C ALA A 58 14.76 -0.04 4.23
N GLY A 59 15.97 -0.52 4.50
CA GLY A 59 16.27 -1.86 4.95
C GLY A 59 15.91 -2.93 3.91
N ASP A 60 16.17 -4.18 4.28
CA ASP A 60 15.95 -5.33 3.38
C ASP A 60 14.47 -5.47 2.95
N VAL A 61 13.53 -5.18 3.86
CA VAL A 61 12.09 -5.31 3.57
C VAL A 61 11.62 -4.20 2.63
N GLY A 62 12.06 -2.95 2.82
CA GLY A 62 11.74 -1.85 1.90
C GLY A 62 12.30 -2.08 0.51
N ALA A 63 13.54 -2.56 0.40
CA ALA A 63 14.13 -2.97 -0.87
C ALA A 63 13.35 -4.12 -1.54
N ALA A 64 12.87 -5.09 -0.74
CA ALA A 64 12.06 -6.21 -1.25
C ALA A 64 10.66 -5.77 -1.72
N PHE A 65 10.04 -4.77 -1.10
CA PHE A 65 8.83 -4.13 -1.61
C PHE A 65 9.08 -3.42 -2.94
N ALA A 66 10.16 -2.64 -3.05
CA ALA A 66 10.54 -1.97 -4.29
C ALA A 66 10.73 -2.97 -5.45
N ASP A 67 11.38 -4.11 -5.20
CA ASP A 67 11.50 -5.18 -6.19
C ASP A 67 10.14 -5.80 -6.54
N CYS A 68 9.28 -6.05 -5.56
CA CYS A 68 7.92 -6.57 -5.78
C CYS A 68 7.09 -5.64 -6.69
N PHE A 69 7.12 -4.33 -6.41
CA PHE A 69 6.51 -3.30 -7.23
C PHE A 69 7.08 -3.34 -8.66
N ALA A 70 8.41 -3.25 -8.80
CA ALA A 70 9.07 -3.27 -10.09
C ALA A 70 8.73 -4.53 -10.91
N HIS A 71 8.67 -5.69 -10.26
CA HIS A 71 8.30 -6.95 -10.91
C HIS A 71 6.86 -6.94 -11.42
N ALA A 72 5.90 -6.47 -10.61
CA ALA A 72 4.51 -6.35 -11.02
C ALA A 72 4.34 -5.43 -12.24
N ALA A 73 5.05 -4.30 -12.28
CA ALA A 73 5.00 -3.38 -13.43
C ALA A 73 5.72 -3.91 -14.68
N ALA A 74 6.88 -4.56 -14.53
CA ALA A 74 7.68 -4.99 -15.68
C ALA A 74 7.14 -6.26 -16.35
N ALA A 75 6.64 -7.21 -15.55
CA ALA A 75 6.23 -8.53 -16.02
C ALA A 75 4.71 -8.71 -16.11
N GLY A 76 3.93 -7.73 -15.64
CA GLY A 76 2.49 -7.84 -15.45
C GLY A 76 1.66 -6.90 -16.32
N GLY A 77 0.39 -6.81 -15.95
CA GLY A 77 -0.50 -5.72 -16.31
C GLY A 77 -1.45 -5.46 -15.15
N TYR A 78 -2.59 -4.86 -15.42
CA TYR A 78 -3.52 -4.40 -14.39
C TYR A 78 -3.82 -5.41 -13.25
N ALA A 79 -4.00 -6.70 -13.55
CA ALA A 79 -4.24 -7.74 -12.54
C ALA A 79 -3.04 -7.95 -11.59
N GLU A 80 -1.81 -7.95 -12.11
CA GLU A 80 -0.59 -8.06 -11.31
C GLU A 80 -0.35 -6.80 -10.46
N THR A 81 -0.68 -5.61 -10.98
CA THR A 81 -0.64 -4.36 -10.22
C THR A 81 -1.61 -4.39 -9.04
N LEU A 82 -2.85 -4.84 -9.27
CA LEU A 82 -3.85 -5.06 -8.22
C LEU A 82 -3.41 -6.14 -7.23
N ALA A 83 -2.74 -7.19 -7.70
CA ALA A 83 -2.26 -8.30 -6.86
C ALA A 83 -1.33 -7.83 -5.75
N VAL A 84 -0.53 -6.80 -6.00
CA VAL A 84 0.39 -6.23 -5.00
C VAL A 84 -0.30 -5.16 -4.17
N LEU A 85 -1.09 -4.26 -4.79
CA LEU A 85 -1.70 -3.13 -4.07
C LEU A 85 -2.85 -3.58 -3.16
N CYS A 86 -3.72 -4.49 -3.62
CA CYS A 86 -4.88 -4.94 -2.86
C CYS A 86 -4.53 -5.50 -1.46
N PRO A 87 -3.59 -6.46 -1.31
CA PRO A 87 -3.26 -6.99 0.01
C PRO A 87 -2.59 -5.97 0.92
N VAL A 88 -1.73 -5.09 0.39
CA VAL A 88 -1.07 -4.01 1.15
C VAL A 88 -2.13 -3.14 1.85
N GLU A 89 -3.08 -2.59 1.08
CA GLU A 89 -4.12 -1.72 1.64
C GLU A 89 -5.11 -2.49 2.53
N TRP A 90 -5.41 -3.76 2.19
CA TRP A 90 -6.37 -4.55 2.93
C TRP A 90 -5.83 -4.97 4.31
N VAL A 91 -4.55 -5.34 4.43
CA VAL A 91 -3.93 -5.63 5.73
C VAL A 91 -4.07 -4.45 6.69
N TYR A 92 -3.79 -3.23 6.21
CA TYR A 92 -3.96 -2.02 6.99
C TYR A 92 -5.42 -1.77 7.40
N LEU A 93 -6.38 -2.00 6.49
CA LEU A 93 -7.79 -1.86 6.83
C LEU A 93 -8.23 -2.83 7.94
N GLU A 94 -7.87 -4.10 7.82
CA GLU A 94 -8.24 -5.12 8.83
C GLU A 94 -7.60 -4.81 10.18
N TRP A 95 -6.29 -4.49 10.17
CA TRP A 95 -5.54 -4.12 11.37
C TRP A 95 -6.15 -2.89 12.06
N ALA A 96 -6.35 -1.78 11.33
CA ALA A 96 -6.86 -0.54 11.91
C ALA A 96 -8.32 -0.69 12.37
N SER A 97 -9.12 -1.50 11.68
CA SER A 97 -10.52 -1.77 12.06
C SER A 97 -10.66 -2.55 13.37
N ALA A 98 -9.63 -3.31 13.77
CA ALA A 98 -9.64 -4.05 15.02
C ALA A 98 -9.36 -3.16 16.25
N ILE A 99 -8.97 -1.90 16.04
CA ILE A 99 -8.65 -0.96 17.12
C ILE A 99 -9.91 -0.17 17.51
N GLU A 100 -10.52 -0.53 18.64
CA GLU A 100 -11.75 0.12 19.11
C GLU A 100 -11.53 1.57 19.56
N THR A 101 -10.40 1.85 20.20
CA THR A 101 -10.05 3.19 20.70
C THR A 101 -8.66 3.56 20.19
N PRO A 102 -8.56 4.50 19.23
CA PRO A 102 -7.28 4.96 18.72
C PRO A 102 -6.37 5.51 19.84
N PRO A 103 -5.12 5.04 19.95
CA PRO A 103 -4.23 5.43 21.04
C PRO A 103 -3.65 6.83 20.85
N GLU A 104 -3.28 7.48 21.95
CA GLU A 104 -2.40 8.66 21.94
C GLU A 104 -0.92 8.23 21.89
N PRO A 105 0.01 9.11 21.46
CA PRO A 105 -0.17 10.48 20.94
C PRO A 105 -0.80 10.54 19.53
N PHE A 106 -0.97 11.76 19.00
CA PHE A 106 -1.70 12.00 17.75
C PHE A 106 -1.22 11.15 16.57
N HIS A 107 0.08 10.87 16.45
CA HIS A 107 0.62 10.16 15.31
C HIS A 107 0.17 8.69 15.28
N TYR A 108 -0.06 8.05 16.44
CA TYR A 108 -0.67 6.72 16.46
C TYR A 108 -2.17 6.78 16.15
N ARG A 109 -2.93 7.67 16.81
CA ARG A 109 -4.37 7.83 16.53
C ARG A 109 -4.63 8.10 15.06
N ARG A 110 -3.91 9.07 14.47
CA ARG A 110 -4.18 9.53 13.11
C ARG A 110 -3.91 8.43 12.08
N TRP A 111 -2.91 7.58 12.32
CA TRP A 111 -2.62 6.43 11.48
C TRP A 111 -3.79 5.43 11.44
N VAL A 112 -4.36 5.11 12.61
CA VAL A 112 -5.53 4.24 12.72
C VAL A 112 -6.74 4.85 12.01
N GLU A 113 -7.03 6.13 12.25
CA GLU A 113 -8.16 6.82 11.61
C GLU A 113 -8.06 6.87 10.08
N MET A 114 -6.85 7.06 9.55
CA MET A 114 -6.60 7.11 8.11
C MET A 114 -6.87 5.75 7.43
N HIS A 115 -6.57 4.64 8.12
CA HIS A 115 -6.74 3.29 7.59
C HIS A 115 -8.06 2.62 7.98
N ALA A 116 -8.92 3.28 8.76
CA ALA A 116 -10.22 2.75 9.17
C ALA A 116 -11.42 3.62 8.78
N ASN A 117 -11.21 4.74 8.07
CA ASN A 117 -12.30 5.60 7.62
C ASN A 117 -13.08 5.00 6.44
N GLU A 118 -14.26 5.59 6.19
CA GLU A 118 -15.19 5.13 5.16
C GLU A 118 -14.60 5.17 3.75
N ALA A 119 -13.88 6.24 3.39
CA ALA A 119 -13.28 6.37 2.06
C ALA A 119 -12.22 5.28 1.79
N PHE A 120 -11.41 4.96 2.80
CA PHE A 120 -10.41 3.88 2.72
C PHE A 120 -11.09 2.50 2.62
N ARG A 121 -12.13 2.24 3.44
CA ARG A 121 -12.95 1.02 3.35
C ARG A 121 -13.54 0.82 1.96
N GLU A 122 -14.13 1.86 1.39
CA GLU A 122 -14.68 1.83 0.04
C GLU A 122 -13.60 1.56 -1.01
N PHE A 123 -12.43 2.17 -0.87
CA PHE A 123 -11.31 1.96 -1.78
C PHE A 123 -10.80 0.52 -1.74
N VAL A 124 -10.55 -0.05 -0.56
CA VAL A 124 -10.12 -1.45 -0.40
C VAL A 124 -11.18 -2.41 -0.91
N THR A 125 -12.46 -2.16 -0.60
CA THR A 125 -13.58 -2.97 -1.13
C THR A 125 -13.60 -2.95 -2.65
N TRP A 126 -13.37 -1.78 -3.24
CA TRP A 126 -13.26 -1.63 -4.69
C TRP A 126 -12.04 -2.37 -5.26
N LEU A 127 -10.84 -2.26 -4.66
CA LEU A 127 -9.64 -2.99 -5.10
C LEU A 127 -9.87 -4.51 -5.16
N ARG A 128 -10.53 -5.05 -4.13
CA ARG A 128 -10.88 -6.48 -4.07
C ARG A 128 -11.79 -6.89 -5.23
N ALA A 129 -12.86 -6.12 -5.46
CA ALA A 129 -13.79 -6.38 -6.56
C ALA A 129 -13.12 -6.23 -7.94
N GLU A 130 -12.21 -5.27 -8.10
CA GLU A 130 -11.42 -5.11 -9.33
C GLU A 130 -10.54 -6.34 -9.57
N LEU A 131 -9.82 -6.81 -8.54
CA LEU A 131 -8.95 -7.97 -8.63
C LEU A 131 -9.73 -9.24 -8.96
N GLU A 132 -10.84 -9.49 -8.28
CA GLU A 132 -11.75 -10.63 -8.56
C GLU A 132 -12.21 -10.61 -10.02
N ARG A 133 -12.66 -9.46 -10.51
CA ARG A 133 -13.11 -9.31 -11.89
C ARG A 133 -12.00 -9.54 -12.92
N GLU A 134 -10.77 -9.10 -12.65
CA GLU A 134 -9.65 -9.39 -13.54
C GLU A 134 -9.28 -10.89 -13.50
N LEU A 135 -9.37 -11.53 -12.34
CA LEU A 135 -9.10 -12.96 -12.18
C LEU A 135 -10.07 -13.85 -12.99
N GLU A 136 -11.32 -13.44 -13.17
CA GLU A 136 -12.29 -14.14 -14.02
C GLU A 136 -11.89 -14.20 -15.51
N ARG A 137 -11.02 -13.27 -15.95
CA ARG A 137 -10.70 -13.06 -17.38
C ARG A 137 -9.34 -13.58 -17.78
N VAL A 138 -8.51 -13.98 -16.82
CA VAL A 138 -7.13 -14.42 -17.08
C VAL A 138 -7.03 -15.94 -17.20
N SER A 139 -6.06 -16.42 -17.98
CA SER A 139 -5.74 -17.85 -18.03
C SER A 139 -5.31 -18.37 -16.63
N ALA A 140 -5.51 -19.67 -16.37
CA ALA A 140 -5.05 -20.30 -15.13
C ALA A 140 -3.56 -20.06 -14.82
N ARG A 141 -2.70 -20.06 -15.85
CA ARG A 141 -1.27 -19.77 -15.68
C ARG A 141 -1.00 -18.34 -15.19
N ARG A 142 -1.84 -17.38 -15.59
CA ARG A 142 -1.75 -15.97 -15.16
C ARG A 142 -2.40 -15.77 -13.80
N ALA A 143 -3.54 -16.40 -13.52
CA ALA A 143 -4.12 -16.43 -12.18
C ALA A 143 -3.12 -16.92 -11.13
N ALA A 144 -2.39 -18.01 -11.41
CA ALA A 144 -1.35 -18.50 -10.51
C ALA A 144 -0.17 -17.52 -10.32
N ARG A 145 0.10 -16.63 -11.29
CA ARG A 145 1.11 -15.56 -11.11
C ARG A 145 0.58 -14.46 -10.21
N VAL A 146 -0.65 -14.01 -10.47
CA VAL A 146 -1.35 -13.01 -9.64
C VAL A 146 -1.44 -13.48 -8.19
N GLU A 147 -1.80 -14.74 -7.96
CA GLU A 147 -1.82 -15.35 -6.62
C GLU A 147 -0.45 -15.30 -5.93
N ARG A 148 0.63 -15.66 -6.63
CA ARG A 148 1.98 -15.58 -6.05
C ARG A 148 2.40 -14.16 -5.69
N LEU A 149 2.03 -13.17 -6.50
CA LEU A 149 2.28 -11.76 -6.18
C LEU A 149 1.49 -11.32 -4.97
N PHE A 150 0.22 -11.72 -4.87
CA PHE A 150 -0.63 -11.44 -3.72
C PHE A 150 -0.05 -12.01 -2.44
N VAL A 151 0.31 -13.30 -2.44
CA VAL A 151 0.95 -13.96 -1.28
C VAL A 151 2.27 -13.28 -0.94
N ARG A 152 3.11 -12.97 -1.93
CA ARG A 152 4.38 -12.26 -1.70
C ARG A 152 4.16 -10.90 -1.06
N ALA A 153 3.17 -10.14 -1.48
CA ALA A 153 2.87 -8.84 -0.88
C ALA A 153 2.39 -8.99 0.58
N VAL A 154 1.56 -9.99 0.89
CA VAL A 154 1.17 -10.30 2.28
C VAL A 154 2.38 -10.70 3.13
N ASP A 155 3.26 -11.57 2.62
CA ASP A 155 4.48 -11.97 3.33
C ASP A 155 5.40 -10.76 3.63
N LEU A 156 5.48 -9.81 2.69
CA LEU A 156 6.24 -8.59 2.86
C LEU A 156 5.61 -7.64 3.89
N GLU A 157 4.28 -7.53 3.93
CA GLU A 157 3.57 -6.78 4.97
C GLU A 157 3.88 -7.35 6.36
N VAL A 158 3.80 -8.67 6.53
CA VAL A 158 4.16 -9.32 7.81
C VAL A 158 5.61 -9.01 8.17
N ALA A 159 6.53 -9.17 7.21
CA ALA A 159 7.95 -8.85 7.44
C ALA A 159 8.19 -7.37 7.78
N PHE A 160 7.37 -6.46 7.26
CA PHE A 160 7.44 -5.03 7.55
C PHE A 160 7.04 -4.74 9.00
N PHE A 161 5.94 -5.33 9.47
CA PHE A 161 5.55 -5.24 10.89
C PHE A 161 6.59 -5.88 11.81
N ASP A 162 7.13 -7.04 11.44
CA ASP A 162 8.17 -7.72 12.22
C ASP A 162 9.45 -6.88 12.30
N ALA A 163 9.88 -6.27 11.19
CA ALA A 163 11.05 -5.40 11.14
C ALA A 163 10.89 -4.15 12.02
N ALA A 164 9.67 -3.60 12.12
CA ALA A 164 9.39 -2.46 12.99
C ALA A 164 9.39 -2.81 14.50
N LEU A 165 9.20 -4.09 14.83
CA LEU A 165 9.23 -4.60 16.22
C LEU A 165 10.58 -5.17 16.63
N ALA A 166 11.46 -5.48 15.68
CA ALA A 166 12.82 -5.88 15.97
C ALA A 166 13.56 -4.71 16.62
N ASP A 167 14.07 -4.92 17.84
CA ASP A 167 14.93 -3.95 18.53
C ASP A 167 16.18 -3.72 17.64
N PRO A 168 16.54 -2.46 17.31
CA PRO A 168 17.68 -2.16 16.46
C PRO A 168 19.03 -2.62 17.03
#